data_AF-A0A2J6N0X8-F1
#
_entry.id   AF-A0A2J6N0X8-F1
#
_cell.length_a   1.000
_cell.length_b   1.000
_cell.length_c   1.000
_cell.angle_alpha   90.00
_cell.angle_beta   90.00
_cell.angle_gamma   90.00
#
_symmetry.space_group_name_H-M   'P 1'
#
loop_
_entity.id
_entity.type
_entity.pdbx_description
1 polymer ?
#
loop_
_entity_poly.entity_id
_entity_poly.type
_entity_poly.pdbx_seq_one_letter_code
_entity_poly.pdbx_strand_id
1 'polypeptide(L)' 'MKYEITLQQRRKIKAKMAEVFKENLKGLSTDFQKILLDDLVTAFQNRINVLKRVQAKRGY' A
#
# COMPACT_ATOMS: atom_id res chain seq x y z
N MET A 1 -7.26 -7.47 -16.09
CA MET A 1 -6.50 -8.17 -15.02
C MET A 1 -6.39 -7.29 -13.79
N LYS A 2 -6.88 -7.77 -12.64
CA LYS A 2 -6.56 -7.16 -11.35
C LYS A 2 -5.21 -7.73 -10.94
N TYR A 3 -4.16 -6.90 -10.93
CA TYR A 3 -2.87 -7.37 -10.41
C TYR A 3 -3.01 -7.35 -8.89
N GLU A 4 -3.03 -8.52 -8.29
CA GLU A 4 -3.12 -8.66 -6.84
C GLU A 4 -1.72 -8.88 -6.27
N ILE A 5 -1.31 -8.00 -5.36
CA ILE A 5 -0.18 -8.29 -4.47
C ILE A 5 -0.54 -9.51 -3.64
N THR A 6 0.41 -10.44 -3.54
CA THR A 6 0.23 -11.60 -2.66
C THR A 6 0.16 -11.15 -1.21
N LEU A 7 -0.42 -11.99 -0.34
CA LEU A 7 -0.44 -11.73 1.10
C LEU A 7 0.96 -11.51 1.67
N GLN A 8 1.96 -12.25 1.17
CA GLN A 8 3.36 -12.09 1.58
C GLN A 8 3.93 -10.73 1.17
N GLN A 9 3.67 -10.28 -0.06
CA GLN A 9 4.08 -8.95 -0.52
C GLN A 9 3.39 -7.85 0.27
N ARG A 10 2.08 -7.99 0.53
CA ARG A 10 1.31 -7.04 1.34
C ARG A 10 1.93 -6.87 2.73
N ARG A 11 2.27 -7.97 3.41
CA ARG A 11 2.95 -7.94 4.72
C ARG A 11 4.31 -7.24 4.66
N LYS A 12 5.12 -7.51 3.63
CA LYS A 12 6.43 -6.86 3.43
C LYS A 12 6.29 -5.35 3.21
N ILE A 13 5.34 -4.92 2.38
CA ILE A 13 5.09 -3.48 2.12
C ILE A 13 4.61 -2.80 3.41
N LYS A 14 3.68 -3.42 4.14
CA LYS A 14 3.18 -2.89 5.41
C LYS A 14 4.32 -2.68 6.42
N ALA A 15 5.21 -3.67 6.56
CA ALA A 15 6.38 -3.57 7.43
C ALA A 15 7.32 -2.43 7.03
N LYS A 16 7.62 -2.30 5.73
CA LYS A 16 8.45 -1.20 5.22
C LYS A 16 7.82 0.17 5.44
N MET A 17 6.51 0.30 5.24
CA MET A 17 5.78 1.55 5.51
C MET A 17 5.80 1.88 7.00
N ALA A 18 5.62 0.89 7.88
CA ALA A 18 5.68 1.09 9.32
C ALA A 18 7.07 1.57 9.77
N GLU A 19 8.14 1.01 9.18
CA GLU A 19 9.51 1.41 9.45
C GLU A 19 9.79 2.86 8.98
N VAL A 20 9.45 3.18 7.73
CA VAL A 20 9.69 4.49 7.14
C VAL A 20 8.89 5.60 7.83
N PHE A 21 7.62 5.34 8.16
CA PHE A 21 6.74 6.33 8.77
C PHE A 21 6.70 6.26 10.30
N LYS A 22 7.60 5.49 10.94
CA LYS A 22 7.59 5.25 12.38
C LYS A 22 7.45 6.52 13.21
N GLU A 23 8.21 7.55 12.88
CA GLU A 23 8.19 8.84 13.60
C GLU A 23 6.89 9.61 13.34
N ASN A 24 6.35 9.59 12.12
CA ASN A 24 5.07 10.19 11.79
C ASN A 24 3.90 9.50 12.52
N LEU A 25 4.05 8.22 12.86
CA LEU A 25 3.04 7.41 13.51
C LEU A 25 3.05 7.52 15.05
N LYS A 26 4.09 8.10 15.68
CA LYS A 26 4.26 8.12 17.15
C LYS A 26 3.12 8.78 17.93
N GLY A 27 2.31 9.63 17.30
CA GLY A 27 1.14 10.26 17.94
C GLY A 27 -0.17 9.46 17.84
N LEU A 28 -0.17 8.36 17.08
CA LEU A 28 -1.36 7.53 16.88
C LEU A 28 -1.36 6.35 17.86
N SER A 29 -2.55 5.97 18.33
CA SER A 29 -2.73 4.71 19.04
C SER A 29 -2.33 3.53 18.15
N THR A 30 -1.96 2.41 18.76
CA THR A 30 -1.59 1.18 18.03
C THR A 30 -2.65 0.76 17.00
N ASP A 31 -3.93 0.95 17.32
CA ASP A 31 -5.02 0.59 16.41
C ASP A 31 -5.13 1.56 15.24
N PHE A 32 -5.00 2.87 15.48
CA PHE A 32 -4.94 3.84 14.38
C PHE A 32 -3.71 3.67 13.50
N GLN A 33 -2.56 3.30 14.06
CA GLN A 33 -1.37 2.95 13.27
C GLN A 33 -1.65 1.74 12.36
N LYS A 34 -2.28 0.68 12.89
CA LYS A 34 -2.63 -0.52 12.10
C LYS A 34 -3.59 -0.20 10.96
N ILE A 35 -4.64 0.57 11.24
CA ILE A 35 -5.66 0.99 10.27
C ILE A 35 -4.99 1.80 9.15
N LEU A 36 -4.25 2.85 9.52
CA LEU A 36 -3.57 3.72 8.55
C LEU A 36 -2.60 2.93 7.67
N LEU A 37 -1.80 2.03 8.26
CA LEU A 37 -0.87 1.20 7.49
C LEU A 37 -1.59 0.25 6.53
N ASP A 38 -2.74 -0.33 6.91
CA ASP A 38 -3.52 -1.17 6.00
C ASP A 38 -4.14 -0.36 4.85
N ASP A 39 -4.62 0.84 5.14
CA ASP A 39 -5.20 1.76 4.16
C ASP A 39 -4.14 2.23 3.16
N LEU A 40 -2.94 2.61 3.64
CA LEU A 40 -1.82 3.00 2.79
C LEU A 40 -1.42 1.89 1.81
N VAL A 41 -1.32 0.64 2.28
CA VAL A 41 -0.98 -0.50 1.42
C VAL A 41 -2.09 -0.74 0.38
N THR A 42 -3.36 -0.63 0.77
CA THR A 42 -4.50 -0.77 -0.14
C THR A 42 -4.54 0.35 -1.19
N ALA A 43 -4.35 1.61 -0.77
CA ALA A 43 -4.31 2.76 -1.66
C ALA A 43 -3.14 2.66 -2.66
N PHE A 44 -1.98 2.23 -2.19
CA PHE A 44 -0.80 1.98 -3.02
C PHE A 44 -1.10 0.92 -4.10
N GLN A 45 -1.70 -0.21 -3.71
CA GLN A 45 -2.08 -1.25 -4.66
C GLN A 45 -3.11 -0.76 -5.69
N ASN A 46 -4.12 -0.02 -5.23
CA ASN A 46 -5.14 0.53 -6.09
C ASN A 46 -4.52 1.48 -7.14
N ARG A 47 -3.56 2.32 -6.73
CA ARG A 47 -2.87 3.23 -7.64
C ARG A 47 -2.05 2.48 -8.69
N ILE A 48 -1.30 1.44 -8.30
CA ILE A 48 -0.58 0.59 -9.26
C ILE A 48 -1.54 -0.02 -10.29
N ASN A 49 -2.67 -0.55 -9.83
CA ASN A 49 -3.67 -1.15 -10.70
C ASN A 49 -4.30 -0.15 -11.67
N VAL A 50 -4.56 1.09 -11.22
CA VAL A 50 -5.02 2.17 -12.10
C VAL A 50 -3.95 2.50 -13.14
N LEU A 51 -2.71 2.74 -12.72
CA LEU A 51 -1.63 3.14 -13.64
C LEU A 51 -1.32 2.07 -14.68
N LYS A 52 -1.25 0.79 -14.28
CA LYS A 52 -1.09 -0.34 -15.22
C LYS A 52 -2.22 -0.39 -16.25
N ARG A 53 -3.47 -0.17 -15.83
CA ARG A 53 -4.63 -0.13 -16.75
C ARG A 53 -4.53 1.03 -17.73
N VAL A 54 -4.13 2.22 -17.27
CA VAL A 54 -3.93 3.39 -18.14
C VAL A 54 -2.82 3.12 -19.15
N GLN A 55 -1.70 2.53 -18.71
CA GLN A 55 -0.58 2.18 -19.60
C GLN A 55 -0.99 1.16 -20.65
N ALA A 56 -1.66 0.07 -20.27
CA ALA A 56 -2.12 -0.96 -21.20
C ALA A 56 -3.10 -0.42 -22.27
N LYS A 57 -3.94 0.57 -21.91
CA LYS A 57 -4.85 1.23 -22.85
C LYS A 57 -4.15 2.19 -23.82
N ARG A 58 -2.97 2.71 -23.46
CA ARG A 58 -2.21 3.68 -24.27
C ARG A 58 -1.28 3.02 -25.29
N GLY A 59 -1.14 1.68 -25.29
CA GLY A 59 -0.40 0.95 -26.33
C GLY A 59 1.10 1.24 -26.37
N TYR A 60 1.73 1.54 -25.23
CA TYR A 60 3.20 1.53 -25.11
C TYR A 60 3.71 0.11 -24.91
#